data_AF-A0A066PZL9-F1
#
_entry.id   AF-A0A066PZL9-F1
#
_cell.length_a   1.000
_cell.length_b   1.000
_cell.length_c   1.000
_cell.angle_alpha   90.00
_cell.angle_beta   90.00
_cell.angle_gamma   90.00
#
_symmetry.space_group_name_H-M   'P 1'
#
loop_
_entity.id
_entity.type
_entity.pdbx_description
1 polymer ?
#
loop_
_entity_poly.entity_id
_entity_poly.type
_entity_poly.pdbx_seq_one_letter_code
_entity_poly.pdbx_strand_id
1 'polypeptide(L)'
;MSDGVTIDVVIAEEAGLARADLERWVALEWVRPERAEGLWLFHGIDIARVRLIHELAADLRVDEEAMPVVLSLLDQLYDARRRMRALAEAIAAAPEEPRRVVLEHIAAAQEPPNQL
;
A
#
# COMPACT_ATOMS: atom_id res chain seq x y z
N MET A 1 0.08 19.09 -5.19
CA MET A 1 0.50 18.09 -6.18
C MET A 1 2.01 18.00 -6.02
N SER A 2 2.52 16.84 -5.60
CA SER A 2 3.97 16.63 -5.58
C SER A 2 4.45 16.63 -7.02
N ASP A 3 5.64 17.17 -7.26
CA ASP A 3 6.28 17.07 -8.57
C ASP A 3 6.56 15.58 -8.83
N GLY A 4 6.09 15.05 -9.95
CA GLY A 4 6.28 13.66 -10.33
C GLY A 4 7.64 13.50 -11.02
N VAL A 5 8.31 12.36 -10.83
CA VAL A 5 9.61 12.08 -11.46
C VAL A 5 9.44 11.21 -12.69
N THR A 6 10.33 11.37 -13.68
CA THR A 6 10.29 10.53 -14.89
C THR A 6 10.82 9.13 -14.62
N ILE A 7 10.52 8.19 -15.52
CA ILE A 7 11.05 6.81 -15.43
C ILE A 7 12.59 6.80 -15.36
N ASP A 8 13.27 7.72 -16.03
CA ASP A 8 14.74 7.80 -16.03
C ASP A 8 15.28 8.08 -14.63
N VAL A 9 14.60 8.96 -13.89
CA VAL A 9 14.95 9.30 -12.51
C VAL A 9 14.68 8.12 -11.58
N VAL A 10 13.53 7.45 -11.72
CA VAL A 10 13.21 6.25 -10.92
C VAL A 10 14.27 5.18 -11.11
N ILE A 11 14.69 4.89 -12.34
CA ILE A 11 15.72 3.88 -12.61
C ILE A 11 17.11 4.29 -12.07
N ALA A 12 17.41 5.59 -12.04
CA ALA A 12 18.66 6.09 -11.48
C ALA A 12 18.69 6.00 -9.94
N GLU A 13 17.56 6.16 -9.28
CA GLU A 13 17.44 6.16 -7.81
C GLU A 13 17.19 4.75 -7.23
N GLU A 14 16.48 3.88 -7.96
CA GLU A 14 16.16 2.51 -7.53
C GLU A 14 17.22 1.51 -8.02
N ALA A 15 18.28 1.34 -7.23
CA ALA A 15 19.37 0.42 -7.56
C ALA A 15 18.86 -1.01 -7.77
N GLY A 16 19.25 -1.63 -8.90
CA GLY A 16 18.85 -3.00 -9.25
C GLY A 16 17.53 -3.11 -10.02
N LEU A 17 16.79 -2.01 -10.19
CA LEU A 17 15.59 -1.98 -11.01
C LEU A 17 15.95 -1.84 -12.50
N ALA A 18 15.53 -2.79 -13.33
CA ALA A 18 15.66 -2.67 -14.78
C ALA A 18 14.52 -1.84 -15.37
N ARG A 19 14.83 -0.98 -16.35
CA ARG A 19 13.81 -0.19 -17.07
C ARG A 19 12.70 -1.06 -17.65
N ALA A 20 13.08 -2.18 -18.27
CA ALA A 20 12.13 -3.09 -18.90
C ALA A 20 11.12 -3.68 -17.89
N ASP A 21 11.55 -3.91 -16.65
CA ASP A 21 10.67 -4.40 -15.59
C ASP A 21 9.65 -3.32 -15.20
N LEU A 22 10.09 -2.09 -14.99
CA LEU A 22 9.21 -0.98 -14.66
C LEU A 22 8.22 -0.67 -15.79
N GLU A 23 8.68 -0.66 -17.04
CA GLU A 23 7.84 -0.53 -18.24
C GLU A 23 6.77 -1.64 -18.30
N ARG A 24 7.18 -2.89 -18.04
CA ARG A 24 6.27 -4.03 -17.98
C ARG A 24 5.26 -3.90 -16.85
N TRP A 25 5.66 -3.47 -15.65
CA TRP A 25 4.74 -3.28 -14.52
C TRP A 25 3.72 -2.18 -14.78
N VAL A 26 4.10 -1.13 -15.51
CA VAL A 26 3.14 -0.11 -15.98
C VAL A 26 2.19 -0.69 -17.03
N ALA A 27 2.69 -1.49 -17.97
CA ALA A 27 1.85 -2.15 -18.98
C ALA A 27 0.86 -3.16 -18.38
N LEU A 28 1.25 -3.85 -17.30
CA LEU A 28 0.39 -4.75 -16.53
C LEU A 28 -0.54 -4.01 -15.53
N GLU A 29 -0.51 -2.68 -15.53
CA GLU A 29 -1.23 -1.80 -14.60
C GLU A 29 -0.95 -2.05 -13.11
N TRP A 30 0.18 -2.67 -12.78
CA TRP A 30 0.62 -2.86 -11.40
C TRP A 30 1.12 -1.57 -10.79
N VAL A 31 1.71 -0.70 -11.61
CA VAL A 31 2.07 0.69 -11.27
C VAL A 31 1.34 1.59 -12.24
N ARG A 32 0.70 2.66 -11.75
CA ARG A 32 -0.19 3.51 -12.55
C ARG A 32 0.27 4.98 -12.44
N PRO A 33 1.46 5.30 -12.96
CA PRO A 33 1.96 6.66 -12.95
C PRO A 33 1.02 7.56 -13.75
N GLU A 34 1.05 8.85 -13.44
CA GLU A 34 0.36 9.85 -14.23
C GLU A 34 0.98 9.95 -15.63
N ARG A 35 0.17 10.25 -16.65
CA ARG A 35 0.65 10.59 -17.98
C ARG A 35 0.50 12.08 -18.24
N ALA A 36 1.61 12.77 -18.46
CA ALA A 36 1.65 14.17 -18.83
C ALA A 36 2.56 14.36 -20.04
N GLU A 37 2.07 15.04 -21.08
CA GLU A 37 2.83 15.35 -22.30
C GLU A 37 3.50 14.14 -22.97
N GLY A 38 2.89 12.95 -22.84
CA GLY A 38 3.42 11.70 -23.40
C GLY A 38 4.48 11.02 -22.54
N LEU A 39 4.82 11.58 -21.38
CA LEU A 39 5.75 11.01 -20.41
C LEU A 39 5.01 10.41 -19.21
N TRP A 40 5.61 9.40 -18.58
CA TRP A 40 5.16 8.90 -17.29
C TRP A 40 5.77 9.73 -16.17
N LEU A 41 4.91 10.20 -15.27
CA LEU A 41 5.26 10.89 -14.03
C LEU A 41 4.89 10.01 -12.84
N PHE A 42 5.91 9.55 -12.13
CA PHE A 42 5.78 8.73 -10.94
C PHE A 42 5.73 9.63 -9.71
N HIS A 43 4.68 9.51 -8.92
CA HIS A 43 4.53 10.19 -7.65
C HIS A 43 5.09 9.32 -6.51
N GLY A 44 5.22 9.87 -5.31
CA GLY A 44 5.76 9.12 -4.17
C GLY A 44 5.02 7.81 -3.86
N ILE A 45 3.72 7.73 -4.14
CA ILE A 45 2.94 6.49 -4.00
C ILE A 45 3.31 5.44 -5.06
N ASP A 46 3.60 5.87 -6.29
CA ASP A 46 4.05 4.99 -7.37
C ASP A 46 5.43 4.44 -7.05
N ILE A 47 6.35 5.31 -6.59
CA ILE A 47 7.71 4.90 -6.18
C ILE A 47 7.65 3.87 -5.04
N ALA A 48 6.80 4.09 -4.03
CA ALA A 48 6.60 3.12 -2.96
C ALA A 48 6.06 1.77 -3.49
N ARG A 49 5.17 1.80 -4.49
CA ARG A 49 4.63 0.59 -5.12
C ARG A 49 5.68 -0.12 -5.98
N VAL A 50 6.52 0.61 -6.71
CA VAL A 50 7.66 0.08 -7.47
C VAL A 50 8.63 -0.67 -6.55
N ARG A 51 9.02 -0.06 -5.43
CA ARG A 51 9.89 -0.69 -4.42
C ARG A 51 9.29 -1.97 -3.87
N LEU A 52 8.00 -1.94 -3.53
CA LEU A 52 7.27 -3.12 -3.05
C LEU A 52 7.27 -4.25 -4.07
N ILE A 53 6.94 -3.96 -5.34
CA ILE A 53 6.94 -4.98 -6.40
C ILE A 53 8.36 -5.55 -6.59
N HIS A 54 9.38 -4.68 -6.55
CA HIS A 54 10.77 -5.10 -6.66
C HIS A 54 11.18 -6.06 -5.52
N GLU A 55 10.84 -5.73 -4.26
CA GLU A 55 11.07 -6.59 -3.10
C GLU A 55 10.34 -7.95 -3.22
N LEU A 56 9.05 -7.91 -3.62
CA LEU A 56 8.26 -9.13 -3.82
C LEU A 56 8.88 -10.04 -4.89
N ALA A 57 9.37 -9.47 -5.99
CA ALA A 57 9.97 -10.22 -7.08
C ALA A 57 11.40 -10.71 -6.76
N ALA A 58 12.24 -9.87 -6.19
CA ALA A 58 13.66 -10.14 -5.97
C ALA A 58 13.91 -10.98 -4.71
N ASP A 59 13.32 -10.58 -3.58
CA ASP A 59 13.64 -11.17 -2.28
C ASP A 59 12.69 -12.32 -1.94
N LEU A 60 11.39 -12.13 -2.21
CA LEU A 60 10.36 -13.11 -1.91
C LEU A 60 10.05 -14.05 -3.07
N ARG A 61 10.66 -13.81 -4.25
CA ARG A 61 10.55 -14.64 -5.46
C ARG A 61 9.09 -14.92 -5.83
N VAL A 62 8.22 -13.93 -5.66
CA VAL A 62 6.83 -14.00 -6.09
C VAL A 62 6.79 -14.02 -7.61
N ASP A 63 6.24 -15.08 -8.17
CA ASP A 63 6.11 -15.23 -9.61
C ASP A 63 5.17 -14.19 -10.22
N GLU A 64 5.39 -13.88 -11.50
CA GLU A 64 4.61 -12.87 -12.22
C GLU A 64 3.10 -13.17 -12.21
N GLU A 65 2.72 -14.46 -12.28
CA GLU A 65 1.32 -14.91 -12.23
C GLU A 65 0.67 -14.72 -10.85
N ALA A 66 1.45 -14.81 -9.78
CA ALA A 66 0.97 -14.65 -8.40
C ALA A 66 0.92 -13.17 -7.97
N MET A 67 1.73 -12.32 -8.61
CA MET A 67 1.88 -10.91 -8.24
C MET A 67 0.55 -10.14 -8.15
N PRO A 68 -0.42 -10.25 -9.08
CA PRO A 68 -1.68 -9.51 -8.98
C PRO A 68 -2.49 -9.88 -7.72
N VAL A 69 -2.46 -11.15 -7.34
CA VAL A 69 -3.17 -11.64 -6.14
C VAL A 69 -2.49 -11.10 -4.89
N VAL A 70 -1.16 -11.16 -4.81
CA VAL A 70 -0.39 -10.64 -3.68
C VAL A 70 -0.59 -9.13 -3.53
N LEU A 71 -0.51 -8.36 -4.62
CA LEU A 71 -0.76 -6.93 -4.61
C LEU A 71 -2.19 -6.60 -4.14
N SER A 72 -3.19 -7.34 -4.62
CA SER A 72 -4.57 -7.16 -4.16
C SER A 72 -4.73 -7.43 -2.66
N LEU A 73 -4.08 -8.46 -2.13
CA LEU A 73 -4.12 -8.77 -0.70
C LEU A 73 -3.43 -7.67 0.14
N LEU A 74 -2.31 -7.13 -0.33
CA LEU A 74 -1.62 -6.02 0.32
C LEU A 74 -2.47 -4.74 0.28
N ASP A 75 -3.09 -4.44 -0.86
CA ASP A 75 -4.00 -3.29 -1.00
C ASP A 75 -5.17 -3.41 -0.01
N GLN A 76 -5.80 -4.59 0.08
CA GLN A 76 -6.86 -4.88 1.05
C GLN A 76 -6.38 -4.71 2.51
N LEU A 77 -5.17 -5.17 2.83
CA LEU A 77 -4.58 -5.03 4.17
C LEU A 77 -4.31 -3.55 4.51
N TYR A 78 -3.77 -2.77 3.57
CA TYR A 78 -3.53 -1.34 3.77
C TYR A 78 -4.84 -0.58 3.96
N ASP A 79 -5.88 -0.93 3.22
CA ASP A 79 -7.22 -0.36 3.38
C ASP A 79 -7.82 -0.69 4.75
N ALA A 80 -7.70 -1.95 5.19
CA ALA A 80 -8.14 -2.35 6.53
C ALA A 80 -7.40 -1.55 7.61
N ARG A 81 -6.07 -1.46 7.53
CA ARG A 81 -5.24 -0.66 8.46
C ARG A 81 -5.60 0.82 8.43
N ARG A 82 -5.91 1.39 7.26
CA ARG A 82 -6.36 2.79 7.13
C ARG A 82 -7.71 3.00 7.81
N ARG A 83 -8.68 2.11 7.57
CA ARG A 83 -10.02 2.18 8.18
C ARG A 83 -9.95 2.03 9.70
N MET A 84 -9.13 1.12 10.21
CA MET A 84 -8.91 0.96 11.65
C MET A 84 -8.31 2.21 12.29
N ARG A 85 -7.32 2.85 11.65
CA ARG A 85 -6.75 4.12 12.13
C ARG A 85 -7.78 5.24 12.16
N ALA A 86 -8.55 5.40 11.09
CA ALA A 86 -9.62 6.40 11.03
C ALA A 86 -10.68 6.18 12.11
N LEU A 87 -11.05 4.91 12.37
CA LEU A 87 -11.96 4.56 13.47
C LEU A 87 -11.36 4.90 14.83
N ALA A 88 -10.09 4.56 15.07
CA ALA A 88 -9.41 4.89 16.32
C ALA A 88 -9.32 6.41 16.55
N GLU A 89 -9.03 7.19 15.51
CA GLU A 89 -9.02 8.66 15.55
C GLU A 89 -10.41 9.22 15.86
N ALA A 90 -11.46 8.69 15.22
CA ALA A 90 -12.84 9.09 15.48
C ALA A 90 -13.28 8.79 16.92
N ILE A 91 -12.91 7.62 17.46
CA ILE A 91 -13.17 7.25 18.86
C ILE A 91 -12.40 8.18 19.81
N ALA A 92 -11.13 8.50 19.52
CA ALA A 92 -10.32 9.38 20.34
C ALA A 92 -10.90 10.81 20.41
N ALA A 93 -11.47 11.29 19.31
CA ALA A 93 -12.12 12.60 19.20
C ALA A 93 -13.54 12.65 19.78
N ALA A 94 -14.16 11.50 20.10
CA ALA A 94 -15.51 11.45 20.65
C ALA A 94 -15.56 11.97 22.10
N PRO A 95 -16.72 12.48 22.55
CA PRO A 95 -16.96 12.81 23.96
C PRO A 95 -16.73 11.60 24.88
N GLU A 96 -16.44 11.87 26.15
CA GLU A 96 -15.94 10.86 27.10
C GLU A 96 -16.87 9.65 27.26
N GLU A 97 -18.18 9.86 27.43
CA GLU A 97 -19.15 8.77 27.64
C GLU A 97 -19.24 7.80 26.43
N PRO A 98 -19.53 8.26 25.20
CA PRO A 98 -19.51 7.39 24.03
C PRO A 98 -18.16 6.69 23.82
N ARG A 99 -17.05 7.39 24.02
CA ARG A 99 -15.70 6.82 23.90
C ARG A 99 -15.47 5.70 24.92
N ARG A 100 -15.83 5.92 26.19
CA ARG A 100 -15.73 4.92 27.27
C ARG A 100 -16.51 3.65 26.90
N VAL A 101 -17.78 3.81 26.50
CA VAL A 101 -18.63 2.68 26.11
C VAL A 101 -18.03 1.88 24.96
N VAL A 102 -17.55 2.55 23.89
CA VAL A 102 -16.95 1.85 22.75
C VAL A 102 -15.66 1.12 23.14
N LEU A 103 -14.79 1.73 23.96
CA LEU A 103 -13.56 1.08 24.42
C LEU A 103 -13.83 -0.15 25.30
N GLU A 104 -14.85 -0.10 26.16
CA GLU A 104 -15.30 -1.25 26.96
C GLU A 104 -15.72 -2.41 26.06
N HIS A 105 -16.49 -2.15 24.99
CA HIS A 105 -16.92 -3.19 24.06
C HIS A 105 -15.77 -3.76 23.22
N ILE A 106 -14.81 -2.92 22.80
CA ILE A 106 -13.63 -3.39 22.06
C ILE A 106 -12.76 -4.29 22.94
N ALA A 107 -12.55 -3.92 24.20
CA ALA A 107 -11.80 -4.73 25.15
C ALA A 107 -12.43 -6.11 25.35
N ALA A 108 -13.76 -6.16 25.52
CA ALA A 108 -14.51 -7.41 25.65
C ALA A 108 -14.44 -8.30 24.38
N ALA A 109 -14.29 -7.69 23.19
CA ALA A 109 -14.16 -8.44 21.93
C ALA A 109 -12.73 -8.92 21.63
N GLN A 110 -11.70 -8.33 22.27
CA GLN A 110 -10.30 -8.70 22.11
C GLN A 110 -9.81 -9.73 23.13
N GLU A 111 -10.57 -9.95 24.22
CA GLU A 111 -10.38 -11.14 25.02
C GLU A 111 -10.60 -12.36 24.10
N PRO A 112 -9.59 -13.20 23.86
CA PRO A 112 -9.83 -14.44 23.14
C PRO A 112 -10.94 -15.18 23.89
N PRO A 113 -11.84 -15.91 23.21
CA PRO A 113 -12.80 -16.76 23.89
C PRO A 113 -12.00 -17.70 24.80
N ASN A 114 -11.95 -17.35 26.09
CA ASN A 114 -11.54 -18.26 27.11
C ASN A 114 -12.63 -19.33 27.12
N GLN A 115 -12.19 -20.57 26.88
CA GLN A 115 -12.87 -21.86 27.09
C GLN A 115 -13.12 -22.63 25.77
N LEU A 116 -12.69 -23.90 25.64
CA LEU A 116 -12.40 -24.92 26.68
C LEU A 116 -11.05 -25.61 26.46
#